data_AF-A0AAI9CWF5-F1
#
_entry.id   AF-A0AAI9CWF5-F1
#
_cell.length_a   1.000
_cell.length_b   1.000
_cell.length_c   1.000
_cell.angle_alpha   90.00
_cell.angle_beta   90.00
_cell.angle_gamma   90.00
#
_symmetry.space_group_name_H-M   'P 1'
#
loop_
_entity.id
_entity.type
_entity.pdbx_description
1 polymer ?
#
loop_
_entity_poly.entity_id
_entity_poly.type
_entity_poly.pdbx_seq_one_letter_code
_entity_poly.pdbx_strand_id
1 'polypeptide(L)'
;MDILNKKVYNLTPKIQGNISENNIPIENLEVTLEVSALNETNEFKAITNKNGDFYFNPISISTIKKPSMFDQKMVSTSLTIKNANHYRYLWRSYLPGYEILEFMSDNLANLRCDINSREKYFIFKSNKKNHDGYEVHTICNLHGGIESGYIEE
;
A
#
# COMPACT_ATOMS: atom_id res chain seq x y z
N MET A 1 -39.28 0.73 7.95
CA MET A 1 -38.05 0.07 8.45
C MET A 1 -36.94 0.52 7.52
N ASP A 2 -36.30 1.64 7.84
CA ASP A 2 -35.31 2.24 6.95
C ASP A 2 -34.05 1.37 6.92
N ILE A 3 -33.85 0.70 5.79
CA ILE A 3 -32.61 0.01 5.50
C ILE A 3 -31.58 1.11 5.22
N LEU A 4 -30.75 1.42 6.22
CA LEU A 4 -29.57 2.26 6.03
C LEU A 4 -28.72 1.66 4.90
N ASN A 5 -28.74 2.29 3.72
CA ASN A 5 -27.92 1.90 2.58
C ASN A 5 -26.44 2.16 2.91
N LYS A 6 -25.79 1.17 3.55
CA LYS A 6 -24.36 1.14 3.79
C LYS A 6 -23.61 1.03 2.47
N LYS A 7 -22.67 1.93 2.22
CA LYS A 7 -21.70 1.79 1.13
C LYS A 7 -20.44 1.12 1.67
N VAL A 8 -19.93 0.17 0.92
CA VAL A 8 -18.65 -0.49 1.20
C VAL A 8 -17.62 0.02 0.19
N TYR A 9 -16.47 0.43 0.69
CA TYR A 9 -15.32 0.88 -0.10
C TYR A 9 -14.15 -0.06 0.17
N ASN A 10 -13.59 -0.64 -0.88
CA ASN A 10 -12.40 -1.47 -0.78
C ASN A 10 -11.18 -0.55 -0.86
N LEU A 11 -10.35 -0.53 0.19
CA LEU A 11 -9.23 0.39 0.31
C LEU A 11 -7.91 -0.24 -0.12
N THR A 12 -7.74 -1.54 0.13
CA THR A 12 -6.57 -2.30 -0.32
C THR A 12 -7.00 -3.63 -0.94
N PRO A 13 -6.21 -4.17 -1.90
CA PRO A 13 -6.31 -5.58 -2.24
C PRO A 13 -5.79 -6.43 -1.09
N LYS A 14 -5.75 -7.76 -1.28
CA LYS A 14 -4.91 -8.63 -0.45
C LYS A 14 -3.47 -8.14 -0.55
N ILE A 15 -2.74 -8.17 0.56
CA ILE A 15 -1.32 -7.83 0.56
C ILE A 15 -0.56 -9.05 1.04
N GLN A 16 0.41 -9.48 0.25
CA GLN A 16 1.31 -10.56 0.57
C GLN A 16 2.71 -10.18 0.08
N GLY A 17 3.71 -10.43 0.92
CA GLY A 17 5.07 -10.15 0.52
C GLY A 17 6.10 -10.96 1.28
N ASN A 18 7.32 -10.87 0.79
CA ASN A 18 8.50 -11.50 1.34
C ASN A 18 9.57 -10.43 1.58
N ILE A 19 10.16 -10.46 2.78
CA ILE A 19 11.20 -9.51 3.20
C ILE A 19 12.49 -10.29 3.47
N SER A 20 13.56 -9.85 2.81
CA SER A 20 14.89 -10.40 2.99
C SER A 20 15.94 -9.33 3.25
N GLU A 21 17.08 -9.73 3.78
CA GLU A 21 18.32 -8.97 3.82
C GLU A 21 19.38 -9.73 3.02
N ASN A 22 19.85 -9.17 1.90
CA ASN A 22 20.81 -9.83 1.01
C ASN A 22 20.38 -11.25 0.60
N ASN A 23 19.11 -11.43 0.24
CA ASN A 23 18.44 -12.70 -0.05
C ASN A 23 18.27 -13.69 1.13
N ILE A 24 18.58 -13.29 2.35
CA ILE A 24 18.31 -14.07 3.56
C ILE A 24 16.95 -13.62 4.12
N PRO A 25 15.94 -14.50 4.24
CA PRO A 25 14.65 -14.09 4.78
C PRO A 25 14.73 -13.62 6.23
N ILE A 26 13.96 -12.58 6.56
CA ILE A 26 13.91 -12.02 7.92
C ILE A 26 12.67 -12.54 8.63
N GLU A 27 12.86 -13.38 9.65
CA GLU A 27 11.79 -13.85 10.54
C GLU A 27 11.52 -12.84 11.67
N ASN A 28 10.30 -12.84 12.22
CA ASN A 28 9.91 -12.05 13.39
C ASN A 28 10.00 -10.52 13.20
N LEU A 29 9.89 -10.05 11.96
CA LEU A 29 9.84 -8.62 11.64
C LEU A 29 8.40 -8.12 11.66
N GLU A 30 8.13 -7.07 12.44
CA GLU A 30 6.84 -6.38 12.42
C GLU A 30 6.71 -5.54 11.15
N VAL A 31 5.63 -5.81 10.41
CA VAL A 31 5.18 -5.04 9.25
C VAL A 31 3.90 -4.31 9.67
N THR A 32 3.86 -3.00 9.45
CA THR A 32 2.73 -2.15 9.79
C THR A 32 2.08 -1.63 8.51
N LEU A 33 0.77 -1.85 8.39
CA LEU A 33 -0.08 -1.34 7.32
C LEU A 33 -0.99 -0.25 7.87
N GLU A 34 -0.78 0.97 7.42
CA GLU A 34 -1.66 2.11 7.67
C GLU A 34 -2.48 2.43 6.42
N VAL A 35 -3.78 2.55 6.59
CA VAL A 35 -4.71 2.91 5.50
C VAL A 35 -5.58 4.07 5.97
N SER A 36 -5.49 5.20 5.25
CA SER A 36 -6.29 6.38 5.54
C SER A 36 -7.30 6.67 4.43
N ALA A 37 -8.57 6.78 4.79
CA ALA A 37 -9.67 7.14 3.89
C ALA A 37 -10.81 7.77 4.70
N LEU A 38 -11.58 8.69 4.11
CA LEU A 38 -12.73 9.34 4.78
C LEU A 38 -12.40 9.99 6.14
N ASN A 39 -11.20 10.57 6.27
CA ASN A 39 -10.68 11.16 7.51
C ASN A 39 -10.50 10.17 8.67
N GLU A 40 -10.49 8.86 8.37
CA GLU A 40 -10.18 7.79 9.31
C GLU A 40 -8.87 7.14 8.89
N THR A 41 -8.01 6.82 9.86
CA THR A 41 -6.79 6.04 9.66
C THR A 41 -6.91 4.77 10.46
N ASN A 42 -6.68 3.63 9.81
CA ASN A 42 -6.64 2.32 10.44
C ASN A 42 -5.23 1.76 10.33
N GLU A 43 -4.75 1.17 11.43
CA GLU A 43 -3.44 0.51 11.50
C GLU A 43 -3.62 -0.99 11.71
N PHE A 44 -2.86 -1.79 10.97
CA PHE A 44 -2.83 -3.25 11.06
C PHE A 44 -1.38 -3.71 11.14
N LYS A 45 -1.14 -4.83 11.82
CA LYS A 45 0.20 -5.38 12.00
C LYS A 45 0.25 -6.85 11.60
N ALA A 46 1.36 -7.24 11.00
CA ALA A 46 1.71 -8.63 10.73
C ALA A 46 3.16 -8.87 11.16
N ILE A 47 3.50 -10.13 11.44
CA ILE A 47 4.86 -10.54 11.76
C ILE A 47 5.31 -11.51 10.68
N THR A 48 6.52 -11.34 10.14
CA THR A 48 7.06 -12.25 9.14
C THR A 48 7.33 -13.64 9.73
N ASN A 49 7.02 -14.68 8.96
CA ASN A 49 7.34 -16.06 9.32
C ASN A 49 8.82 -16.41 9.05
N LYS A 50 9.23 -17.66 9.33
CA LYS A 50 10.58 -18.18 9.06
C LYS A 50 11.09 -18.04 7.61
N ASN A 51 10.19 -17.89 6.65
CA ASN A 51 10.52 -17.70 5.24
C ASN A 51 10.56 -16.21 4.86
N GLY A 52 10.35 -15.28 5.80
CA GLY A 52 10.27 -13.85 5.56
C GLY A 52 8.91 -13.37 5.04
N ASP A 53 7.89 -14.25 5.03
CA ASP A 53 6.59 -13.92 4.44
C ASP A 53 5.68 -13.20 5.46
N PHE A 54 4.95 -12.19 4.99
CA PHE A 54 3.86 -11.53 5.71
C PHE A 54 2.58 -11.48 4.87
N TYR A 55 1.44 -11.25 5.53
CA TYR A 55 0.14 -11.23 4.87
C TYR A 55 -0.85 -10.29 5.58
N PHE A 56 -1.66 -9.57 4.79
CA PHE A 56 -2.84 -8.84 5.22
C PHE A 56 -4.04 -9.20 4.35
N ASN A 57 -5.19 -9.39 4.98
CA ASN A 57 -6.46 -9.49 4.28
C ASN A 57 -6.81 -8.16 3.57
N PRO A 58 -7.60 -8.19 2.49
CA PRO A 58 -8.16 -6.98 1.90
C PRO A 58 -8.87 -6.11 2.95
N ILE A 59 -8.59 -4.81 2.97
CA ILE A 59 -9.23 -3.86 3.89
C ILE A 59 -10.35 -3.15 3.16
N SER A 60 -11.53 -3.16 3.79
CA SER A 60 -12.70 -2.43 3.33
C SER A 60 -13.30 -1.63 4.49
N ILE A 61 -13.85 -0.47 4.19
CA ILE A 61 -14.61 0.33 5.15
C ILE A 61 -16.08 0.37 4.72
N SER A 62 -16.97 0.25 5.70
CA SER A 62 -18.41 0.38 5.50
C SER A 62 -18.87 1.69 6.14
N THR A 63 -19.47 2.58 5.35
CA THR A 63 -20.01 3.84 5.86
C THR A 63 -21.44 4.08 5.42
N ILE A 64 -22.21 4.72 6.31
CA ILE A 64 -23.54 5.26 6.00
C ILE A 64 -23.45 6.72 5.54
N LYS A 65 -22.30 7.38 5.76
CA LYS A 65 -22.08 8.77 5.35
C LYS A 65 -21.86 8.79 3.84
N LYS A 66 -22.65 9.61 3.14
CA LYS A 66 -22.33 9.96 1.76
C LYS A 66 -21.16 10.94 1.81
N PRO A 67 -19.99 10.62 1.22
CA PRO A 67 -18.93 11.61 1.10
C PRO A 67 -19.48 12.83 0.37
N SER A 68 -19.18 14.00 0.92
CA SER A 68 -19.51 15.30 0.33
C SER A 68 -18.87 15.40 -1.06
N MET A 69 -19.47 16.22 -1.94
CA MET A 69 -18.83 16.58 -3.21
C MET A 69 -17.50 17.32 -3.03
N PHE A 70 -17.26 17.88 -1.84
CA PHE A 70 -16.04 18.56 -1.46
C PHE A 70 -15.02 17.65 -0.76
N ASP A 71 -15.40 16.42 -0.41
CA ASP A 71 -14.47 15.47 0.20
C ASP A 71 -13.51 14.97 -0.88
N GLN A 72 -12.21 15.15 -0.63
CA GLN A 72 -11.19 14.54 -1.48
C GLN A 72 -11.31 13.02 -1.36
N LYS A 73 -11.70 12.38 -2.46
CA LYS A 73 -11.75 10.92 -2.56
C LYS A 73 -10.34 10.42 -2.78
N MET A 74 -9.63 10.16 -1.69
CA MET A 74 -8.26 9.70 -1.71
C MET A 74 -8.09 8.56 -0.70
N VAL A 75 -7.20 7.63 -1.01
CA VAL A 75 -6.76 6.57 -0.12
C VAL A 75 -5.25 6.71 0.03
N SER A 76 -4.81 6.91 1.27
CA SER A 76 -3.41 6.74 1.65
C SER A 76 -3.19 5.28 2.03
N THR A 77 -2.14 4.65 1.51
CA THR A 77 -1.71 3.32 1.92
C THR A 77 -0.22 3.36 2.19
N SER A 78 0.17 2.99 3.41
CA SER A 78 1.55 2.95 3.87
C SER A 78 1.80 1.58 4.47
N LEU A 79 2.74 0.84 3.88
CA LEU A 79 3.25 -0.42 4.37
C LEU A 79 4.69 -0.19 4.79
N THR A 80 4.96 -0.33 6.08
CA THR A 80 6.26 0.02 6.66
C THR A 80 6.82 -1.12 7.48
N ILE A 81 8.14 -1.11 7.62
CA ILE A 81 8.85 -1.86 8.65
C ILE A 81 9.58 -0.87 9.54
N LYS A 82 9.52 -1.13 10.84
CA LYS A 82 10.24 -0.34 11.85
C LYS A 82 10.97 -1.26 12.80
N ASN A 83 12.30 -1.14 12.82
CA ASN A 83 13.13 -1.68 13.88
C ASN A 83 14.14 -0.60 14.34
N ALA A 84 15.01 -0.94 15.30
CA ALA A 84 15.94 0.03 15.89
C ALA A 84 16.82 0.76 14.86
N ASN A 85 17.10 0.14 13.71
CA ASN A 85 18.03 0.66 12.70
C ASN A 85 17.33 1.03 11.37
N HIS A 86 16.09 0.59 11.16
CA HIS A 86 15.42 0.72 9.88
C HIS A 86 14.00 1.25 10.06
N TYR A 87 13.72 2.35 9.38
CA TYR A 87 12.37 2.74 8.99
C TYR A 87 12.36 2.77 7.46
N ARG A 88 11.51 1.94 6.84
CA ARG A 88 11.44 1.79 5.37
C ARG A 88 10.01 1.65 4.91
N TYR A 89 9.68 2.26 3.78
CA TYR A 89 8.44 2.02 3.07
C TYR A 89 8.58 0.81 2.15
N LEU A 90 7.86 -0.26 2.47
CA LEU A 90 7.63 -1.37 1.53
C LEU A 90 6.64 -0.93 0.43
N TRP A 91 5.72 -0.05 0.77
CA TRP A 91 4.80 0.58 -0.18
C TRP A 91 4.28 1.88 0.42
N ARG A 92 4.28 2.96 -0.34
CA ARG A 92 3.60 4.20 0.03
C ARG A 92 2.94 4.80 -1.19
N SER A 93 1.65 5.08 -1.09
CA SER A 93 0.89 5.70 -2.17
C SER A 93 -0.24 6.57 -1.63
N TYR A 94 -0.56 7.65 -2.34
CA TYR A 94 -1.73 8.48 -2.10
C TYR A 94 -2.53 8.57 -3.40
N LEU A 95 -3.61 7.78 -3.50
CA LEU A 95 -4.27 7.50 -4.77
C LEU A 95 -5.72 7.98 -4.78
N PRO A 96 -6.22 8.47 -5.93
CA PRO A 96 -7.58 8.97 -6.04
C PRO A 96 -8.60 7.84 -6.15
N GLY A 97 -9.75 8.07 -5.52
CA GLY A 97 -10.89 7.15 -5.52
C GLY A 97 -10.82 6.11 -4.39
N TYR A 98 -11.79 5.20 -4.40
CA TYR A 98 -11.85 4.02 -3.53
C TYR A 98 -11.84 2.73 -4.36
N GLU A 99 -11.33 2.83 -5.58
CA GLU A 99 -11.22 1.72 -6.51
C GLU A 99 -9.81 1.13 -6.40
N ILE A 100 -9.72 -0.19 -6.31
CA ILE A 100 -8.43 -0.86 -6.35
C ILE A 100 -7.95 -0.84 -7.80
N LEU A 101 -6.84 -0.15 -8.04
CA LEU A 101 -6.22 -0.09 -9.36
C LEU A 101 -5.52 -1.43 -9.67
N GLU A 102 -5.51 -1.83 -10.94
CA GLU A 102 -4.97 -3.12 -11.37
C GLU A 102 -3.52 -3.32 -10.91
N PHE A 103 -2.66 -2.31 -11.12
CA PHE A 103 -1.26 -2.37 -10.69
C PHE A 103 -1.10 -2.58 -9.17
N MET A 104 -2.07 -2.11 -8.36
CA MET A 104 -2.04 -2.35 -6.91
C MET A 104 -2.28 -3.83 -6.63
N SER A 105 -3.29 -4.43 -7.26
CA SER A 105 -3.59 -5.85 -7.10
C SER A 105 -2.43 -6.73 -7.53
N ASP A 106 -1.80 -6.39 -8.66
CA ASP A 106 -0.70 -7.18 -9.23
C ASP A 106 0.54 -7.15 -8.34
N ASN A 107 0.91 -5.97 -7.83
CA ASN A 107 2.13 -5.79 -7.07
C ASN A 107 1.95 -6.15 -5.59
N LEU A 108 0.87 -5.69 -4.94
CA LEU A 108 0.66 -5.94 -3.51
C LEU A 108 0.40 -7.41 -3.18
N ALA A 109 -0.06 -8.21 -4.16
CA ALA A 109 -0.29 -9.64 -3.98
C ALA A 109 1.01 -10.47 -3.91
N ASN A 110 2.17 -9.89 -4.24
CA ASN A 110 3.45 -10.61 -4.25
C ASN A 110 4.65 -9.64 -4.14
N LEU A 111 4.67 -8.82 -3.09
CA LEU A 111 5.80 -7.92 -2.84
C LEU A 111 7.08 -8.71 -2.54
N ARG A 112 8.19 -8.28 -3.13
CA ARG A 112 9.52 -8.80 -2.82
C ARG A 112 10.45 -7.63 -2.53
N CYS A 113 10.95 -7.60 -1.29
CA CYS A 113 11.67 -6.44 -0.76
C CYS A 113 12.98 -6.91 -0.14
N ASP A 114 14.07 -6.25 -0.52
CA ASP A 114 15.33 -6.35 0.23
C ASP A 114 15.47 -5.10 1.10
N ILE A 115 15.61 -5.27 2.42
CA ILE A 115 15.65 -4.16 3.39
C ILE A 115 16.81 -3.18 3.13
N ASN A 116 17.87 -3.63 2.46
CA ASN A 116 19.02 -2.80 2.08
C ASN A 116 18.85 -2.09 0.73
N SER A 117 17.74 -2.34 0.02
CA SER A 117 17.44 -1.63 -1.21
C SER A 117 17.21 -0.14 -0.93
N ARG A 118 17.74 0.69 -1.82
CA ARG A 118 17.46 2.12 -1.80
C ARG A 118 16.00 2.38 -2.14
N GLU A 119 15.38 3.31 -1.43
CA GLU A 119 14.02 3.73 -1.73
C GLU A 119 13.95 4.40 -3.10
N LYS A 120 12.98 3.95 -3.90
CA LYS A 120 12.71 4.40 -5.26
C LYS A 120 11.24 4.71 -5.43
N TYR A 121 10.92 5.39 -6.51
CA TYR A 121 9.53 5.65 -6.87
C TYR A 121 9.21 5.17 -8.29
N PHE A 122 8.00 4.67 -8.44
CA PHE A 122 7.43 4.23 -9.70
C PHE A 122 6.27 5.13 -10.08
N ILE A 123 6.18 5.46 -11.37
CA ILE A 123 5.01 6.10 -11.97
C ILE A 123 4.25 5.07 -12.79
N PHE A 124 3.02 4.78 -12.38
CA PHE A 124 2.09 3.90 -13.11
C PHE A 124 1.17 4.71 -14.00
N LYS A 125 0.90 4.23 -15.20
CA LYS A 125 0.05 4.95 -16.15
C LYS A 125 -1.37 5.10 -15.61
N SER A 126 -1.94 6.29 -15.72
CA SER A 126 -3.36 6.53 -15.49
C SER A 126 -4.15 6.41 -16.78
N ASN A 127 -5.35 5.83 -16.71
CA ASN A 127 -6.31 5.83 -17.81
C ASN A 127 -7.07 7.17 -17.92
N LYS A 128 -6.84 8.11 -16.98
CA LYS A 128 -7.46 9.44 -17.01
C LYS A 128 -6.65 10.36 -17.93
N LYS A 129 -7.35 11.08 -18.80
CA LYS A 129 -6.76 12.09 -19.69
C LYS A 129 -6.10 13.19 -18.84
N ASN A 130 -4.88 13.60 -19.21
CA ASN A 130 -4.09 14.64 -18.54
C ASN A 130 -3.74 14.33 -17.06
N HIS A 131 -3.45 13.06 -16.74
CA HIS A 131 -2.96 12.65 -15.43
C HIS A 131 -1.52 12.15 -15.56
N ASP A 132 -0.62 12.67 -14.72
CA ASP A 132 0.82 12.38 -14.76
C ASP A 132 1.19 10.96 -14.27
N GLY A 133 0.21 10.07 -14.17
CA GLY A 133 0.34 8.74 -13.58
C GLY A 133 0.20 8.70 -12.04
N TYR A 134 0.23 7.49 -11.50
CA TYR A 134 0.12 7.21 -10.08
C TYR A 134 1.49 6.91 -9.50
N GLU A 135 1.86 7.63 -8.44
CA GLU A 135 3.16 7.52 -7.81
C GLU A 135 3.14 6.55 -6.63
N VAL A 136 4.14 5.65 -6.58
CA VAL A 136 4.34 4.71 -5.47
C VAL A 136 5.80 4.75 -5.05
N HIS A 137 6.04 4.96 -3.76
CA HIS A 137 7.38 4.92 -3.15
C HIS A 137 7.59 3.58 -2.48
N THR A 138 8.75 2.99 -2.66
CA THR A 138 9.02 1.61 -2.19
C THR A 138 10.50 1.26 -2.22
N ILE A 139 10.91 0.33 -1.37
CA ILE A 139 12.17 -0.43 -1.50
C ILE A 139 12.01 -1.74 -2.29
N CYS A 140 10.77 -2.13 -2.60
CA CYS A 140 10.43 -3.40 -3.22
C CYS A 140 10.52 -3.31 -4.75
N ASN A 141 10.55 -4.47 -5.39
CA ASN A 141 10.45 -4.56 -6.84
C ASN A 141 8.98 -4.49 -7.27
N LEU A 142 8.67 -3.55 -8.16
CA LEU A 142 7.35 -3.42 -8.77
C LEU A 142 7.41 -3.70 -10.27
N HIS A 143 6.28 -4.14 -10.83
CA HIS A 143 6.08 -4.43 -12.24
C HIS A 143 5.01 -3.52 -12.84
N GLY A 144 5.18 -3.10 -14.10
CA GLY A 144 4.20 -2.32 -14.86
C GLY A 144 4.25 -0.80 -14.67
N GLY A 145 5.12 -0.30 -13.79
CA GLY A 145 5.44 1.12 -13.62
C GLY A 145 6.78 1.49 -14.25
N ILE A 146 6.98 2.78 -14.54
CA ILE A 146 8.29 3.33 -14.91
C ILE A 146 9.04 3.60 -13.61
N GLU A 147 10.21 2.97 -13.42
CA GLU A 147 11.13 3.34 -12.34
C GLU A 147 11.72 4.72 -12.67
N SER A 148 11.31 5.72 -11.92
CA SER A 148 11.55 7.13 -12.27
C SER A 148 12.69 7.77 -11.48
N GLY A 149 13.28 7.03 -10.53
CA GLY A 149 14.47 7.43 -9.80
C GLY A 149 14.47 6.96 -8.34
N TYR A 150 15.47 7.45 -7.61
CA TYR A 150 15.58 7.25 -6.17
C TYR A 150 15.10 8.48 -5.42
N ILE A 151 14.62 8.28 -4.21
CA ILE A 151 14.33 9.40 -3.31
C ILE A 151 15.68 9.96 -2.81
N GLU A 152 15.86 11.27 -2.96
CA GLU A 152 17.00 11.98 -2.37
C GLU A 152 16.77 12.16 -0.86
N GLU A 153 17.79 11.85 -0.07
CA GLU A 153 17.78 12.00 1.40
C GLU A 153 17.94 13.44 1.85
#